data_AF-A0AAW0DGS2-F1
#
_entry.id   AF-A0AAW0DGS2-F1
#
_cell.length_a   1.000
_cell.length_b   1.000
_cell.length_c   1.000
_cell.angle_alpha   90.00
_cell.angle_beta   90.00
_cell.angle_gamma   90.00
#
_symmetry.space_group_name_H-M   'P 1'
#
loop_
_entity.id
_entity.type
_entity.pdbx_description
1 polymer ?
#
loop_
_entity_poly.entity_id
_entity_poly.type
_entity_poly.pdbx_seq_one_letter_code
_entity_poly.pdbx_strand_id
1 'polypeptide(L)'
;MRDNSATNASAFHHGFVASFPHITHLTLTCRFGRGLSQLTHLIEMLCLFSALQDLQLAEISTFVDVDSVPATGVPPQNLRSLTLAAGSAGLILTWLRLVGRPPNMRSLTLSLLRHDDAAAVRAALEDFGDALHHLDITVSFSLSLSSGFYSDPLRVFNLSLLPALTLLTIRDPTAPRTWDPTLLSRLLLALPSPSLRSISLELALSSYRNIEWDLLDAFLSSEARFPVLETVLLRLHHPIYCKLVGGALPLLNARGVLRSEWRGY
;
A
#
# COMPACT_ATOMS: atom_id res chain seq x y z
N MET A 1 24.57 -34.28 8.35
CA MET A 1 23.47 -33.54 9.03
C MET A 1 22.30 -33.53 8.07
N ARG A 2 21.22 -34.26 8.40
CA ARG A 2 20.05 -34.42 7.54
C ARG A 2 19.10 -33.24 7.73
N ASP A 3 18.54 -32.76 6.63
CA ASP A 3 17.55 -31.70 6.53
C ASP A 3 16.29 -32.00 7.35
N ASN A 4 16.18 -31.38 8.53
CA ASN A 4 14.96 -31.38 9.36
C ASN A 4 13.93 -30.33 8.88
N SER A 5 14.20 -29.58 7.80
CA SER A 5 13.29 -28.59 7.22
C SER A 5 12.19 -29.22 6.37
N ALA A 6 12.54 -30.21 5.53
CA ALA A 6 11.61 -30.87 4.62
C ALA A 6 10.51 -31.67 5.35
N THR A 7 10.79 -32.17 6.56
CA THR A 7 9.84 -32.92 7.38
C THR A 7 8.79 -32.04 8.05
N ASN A 8 9.13 -30.79 8.42
CA ASN A 8 8.19 -29.88 9.07
C ASN A 8 7.26 -29.20 8.07
N ALA A 9 7.76 -28.83 6.88
CA ALA A 9 6.96 -28.24 5.81
C ALA A 9 5.92 -29.23 5.27
N SER A 10 6.33 -30.50 5.06
CA SER A 10 5.41 -31.56 4.64
C SER A 10 4.38 -31.92 5.72
N ALA A 11 4.75 -31.89 7.00
CA ALA A 11 3.81 -32.10 8.10
C ALA A 11 2.78 -30.95 8.23
N PHE A 12 3.20 -29.69 8.04
CA PHE A 12 2.28 -28.55 8.03
C PHE A 12 1.30 -28.61 6.84
N HIS A 13 1.80 -28.97 5.65
CA HIS A 13 0.98 -29.18 4.46
C HIS A 13 -0.08 -30.27 4.68
N HIS A 14 0.34 -31.45 5.16
CA HIS A 14 -0.56 -32.60 5.33
C HIS A 14 -1.51 -32.47 6.52
N GLY A 15 -1.12 -31.77 7.59
CA GLY A 15 -1.94 -31.62 8.79
C GLY A 15 -2.88 -30.41 8.75
N PHE A 16 -2.34 -29.23 8.45
CA PHE A 16 -3.09 -27.97 8.56
C PHE A 16 -3.76 -27.61 7.24
N VAL A 17 -3.01 -27.44 6.15
CA VAL A 17 -3.59 -26.90 4.92
C VAL A 17 -4.57 -27.86 4.26
N ALA A 18 -4.26 -29.15 4.23
CA ALA A 18 -5.20 -30.18 3.73
C ALA A 18 -6.52 -30.21 4.51
N SER A 19 -6.52 -29.80 5.78
CA SER A 19 -7.71 -29.74 6.62
C SER A 19 -8.55 -28.47 6.41
N PHE A 20 -7.98 -27.44 5.77
CA PHE A 20 -8.64 -26.14 5.59
C PHE A 20 -8.54 -25.61 4.14
N PRO A 21 -9.02 -26.36 3.13
CA PRO A 21 -8.95 -25.94 1.72
C PRO A 21 -9.82 -24.71 1.41
N HIS A 22 -10.72 -24.34 2.33
CA HIS A 22 -11.67 -23.24 2.17
C HIS A 22 -11.20 -21.92 2.78
N ILE A 23 -9.92 -21.80 3.16
CA ILE A 23 -9.42 -20.55 3.76
C ILE A 23 -9.51 -19.40 2.76
N THR A 24 -10.53 -18.60 3.04
CA THR A 24 -10.86 -17.25 2.59
C THR A 24 -9.77 -16.20 2.72
N HIS A 25 -9.40 -16.05 3.98
CA HIS A 25 -8.76 -14.88 4.54
C HIS A 25 -7.67 -15.38 5.46
N LEU A 26 -6.46 -14.88 5.29
CA LEU A 26 -5.32 -15.32 6.05
C LEU A 26 -4.53 -14.10 6.54
N THR A 27 -4.49 -13.94 7.86
CA THR A 27 -3.62 -12.97 8.52
C THR A 27 -2.47 -13.71 9.18
N LEU A 28 -1.24 -13.45 8.73
CA LEU A 28 -0.04 -14.02 9.32
C LEU A 28 0.80 -12.93 9.98
N THR A 29 1.18 -13.21 11.23
CA THR A 29 2.23 -12.47 11.92
C THR A 29 3.43 -13.40 12.06
N CYS A 30 4.41 -13.23 11.18
CA CYS A 30 5.56 -14.11 11.13
C CYS A 30 6.78 -13.42 11.72
N ARG A 31 7.33 -14.00 12.80
CA ARG A 31 8.65 -13.65 13.30
C ARG A 31 9.65 -14.66 12.80
N PHE A 32 10.33 -14.29 11.72
CA PHE A 32 11.39 -15.12 11.16
C PHE A 32 12.72 -14.79 11.84
N GLY A 33 13.50 -15.84 12.13
CA GLY A 33 14.91 -15.73 12.43
C GLY A 33 15.72 -15.48 11.15
N ARG A 34 17.05 -15.29 11.26
CA ARG A 34 17.88 -15.03 10.07
C ARG A 34 17.88 -16.25 9.13
N GLY A 35 17.54 -16.06 7.84
CA GLY A 35 17.80 -17.05 6.78
C GLY A 35 16.74 -17.15 5.67
N LEU A 36 17.22 -17.43 4.45
CA LEU A 36 16.40 -17.58 3.23
C LEU A 36 15.40 -18.72 3.28
N SER A 37 15.76 -19.82 3.95
CA SER A 37 14.91 -20.99 4.04
C SER A 37 13.54 -20.66 4.62
N GLN A 38 13.45 -19.73 5.57
CA GLN A 38 12.18 -19.35 6.21
C GLN A 38 11.24 -18.61 5.26
N LEU A 39 11.80 -17.77 4.37
CA LEU A 39 11.03 -17.12 3.30
C LEU A 39 10.50 -18.14 2.29
N THR A 40 11.33 -19.11 1.89
CA THR A 40 10.89 -20.20 1.00
C THR A 40 9.72 -20.97 1.61
N HIS A 41 9.79 -21.34 2.90
CA HIS A 41 8.69 -22.03 3.57
C HIS A 41 7.42 -21.18 3.66
N LEU A 42 7.54 -19.86 3.86
CA LEU A 42 6.39 -18.96 3.83
C LEU A 42 5.73 -18.98 2.44
N ILE A 43 6.52 -18.83 1.38
CA ILE A 43 6.03 -18.85 0.00
C ILE A 43 5.36 -20.19 -0.32
N GLU A 44 6.01 -21.30 0.02
CA GLU A 44 5.46 -22.64 -0.16
C GLU A 44 4.12 -22.79 0.55
N MET A 45 4.03 -22.36 1.81
CA MET A 45 2.78 -22.36 2.59
C MET A 45 1.70 -21.50 1.92
N LEU A 46 2.03 -20.30 1.46
CA LEU A 46 1.06 -19.41 0.80
C LEU A 46 0.50 -20.04 -0.48
N CYS A 47 1.33 -20.75 -1.24
CA CYS A 47 0.93 -21.43 -2.46
C CYS A 47 -0.10 -22.56 -2.22
N LEU A 48 -0.25 -23.05 -0.99
CA LEU A 48 -1.18 -24.12 -0.65
C LEU A 48 -2.62 -23.63 -0.52
N PHE A 49 -2.84 -22.34 -0.31
CA PHE A 49 -4.18 -21.78 -0.09
C PHE A 49 -4.83 -21.34 -1.41
N SER A 50 -5.31 -22.31 -2.21
CA SER A 50 -5.91 -22.04 -3.53
C SER A 50 -7.19 -21.20 -3.48
N ALA A 51 -7.95 -21.25 -2.39
CA ALA A 51 -9.16 -20.46 -2.17
C ALA A 51 -8.91 -19.05 -1.58
N LEU A 52 -7.64 -18.69 -1.31
CA LEU A 52 -7.29 -17.45 -0.63
C LEU A 52 -7.68 -16.23 -1.47
N GLN A 53 -8.43 -15.33 -0.85
CA GLN A 53 -8.89 -14.07 -1.43
C GLN A 53 -8.21 -12.88 -0.77
N ASP A 54 -7.98 -12.94 0.54
CA ASP A 54 -7.43 -11.83 1.31
C ASP A 54 -6.22 -12.29 2.12
N LEU A 55 -5.06 -11.69 1.84
CA LEU A 55 -3.81 -11.99 2.53
C LEU A 55 -3.32 -10.75 3.28
N GLN A 56 -3.09 -10.90 4.58
CA GLN A 56 -2.44 -9.89 5.40
C GLN A 56 -1.16 -10.45 6.00
N LEU A 57 -0.04 -9.78 5.74
CA LEU A 57 1.26 -10.11 6.29
C LEU A 57 1.74 -8.95 7.17
N ALA A 58 1.94 -9.24 8.45
CA ALA A 58 2.55 -8.31 9.38
C ALA A 58 4.05 -8.16 9.11
N GLU A 59 4.71 -7.29 9.88
CA GLU A 59 6.12 -6.99 9.73
C GLU A 59 6.97 -8.26 9.81
N ILE A 60 7.78 -8.48 8.78
CA ILE A 60 8.74 -9.56 8.74
C ILE A 60 10.07 -9.01 9.28
N SER A 61 10.50 -9.54 10.43
CA SER A 61 11.68 -9.08 11.17
C SER A 61 13.03 -9.42 10.53
N THR A 62 13.05 -10.04 9.35
CA THR A 62 14.29 -10.54 8.73
C THR A 62 14.92 -9.56 7.78
N PHE A 63 16.24 -9.49 7.86
CA PHE A 63 17.09 -8.94 6.81
C PHE A 63 17.34 -10.04 5.78
N VAL A 64 16.38 -10.21 4.87
CA VAL A 64 16.57 -11.00 3.65
C VAL A 64 16.71 -10.00 2.52
N ASP A 65 17.74 -10.19 1.70
CA ASP A 65 17.94 -9.36 0.52
C ASP A 65 16.80 -9.62 -0.48
N VAL A 66 16.21 -8.57 -1.04
CA VAL A 66 15.10 -8.70 -1.99
C VAL A 66 15.56 -9.48 -3.23
N ASP A 67 16.84 -9.39 -3.58
CA ASP A 67 17.44 -10.13 -4.71
C ASP A 67 17.55 -11.64 -4.48
N SER A 68 17.37 -12.08 -3.23
CA SER A 68 17.44 -13.50 -2.84
C SER A 68 16.07 -14.17 -2.71
N VAL A 69 14.99 -13.47 -3.09
CA VAL A 69 13.62 -14.00 -3.11
C VAL A 69 13.51 -15.12 -4.15
N PRO A 70 12.98 -16.30 -3.79
CA PRO A 70 12.89 -17.42 -4.72
C PRO A 70 11.79 -17.18 -5.78
N ALA A 71 12.13 -17.44 -7.04
CA ALA A 71 11.19 -17.43 -8.16
C ALA A 71 10.45 -18.79 -8.27
N THR A 72 9.78 -19.20 -7.21
CA THR A 72 9.12 -20.52 -7.13
C THR A 72 7.70 -20.44 -6.56
N GLY A 73 6.93 -21.50 -6.80
CA GLY A 73 5.55 -21.60 -6.35
C GLY A 73 4.55 -20.93 -7.28
N VAL A 74 3.27 -21.24 -7.09
CA VAL A 74 2.16 -20.61 -7.82
C VAL A 74 1.40 -19.76 -6.83
N PRO A 75 1.30 -18.43 -7.05
CA PRO A 75 0.60 -17.57 -6.11
C PRO A 75 -0.89 -17.91 -6.09
N PRO A 76 -1.60 -17.62 -4.98
CA PRO A 76 -3.04 -17.88 -4.89
C PRO A 76 -3.81 -17.16 -6.00
N GLN A 77 -4.38 -17.93 -6.92
CA GLN A 77 -5.01 -17.40 -8.14
C GLN A 77 -6.29 -16.59 -7.86
N ASN A 78 -6.89 -16.83 -6.69
CA ASN A 78 -8.09 -16.13 -6.23
C ASN A 78 -7.79 -14.89 -5.39
N LEU A 79 -6.50 -14.53 -5.20
CA LEU A 79 -6.12 -13.40 -4.36
C LEU A 79 -6.67 -12.09 -4.94
N ARG A 80 -7.43 -11.35 -4.12
CA ARG A 80 -8.08 -10.07 -4.44
C ARG A 80 -7.50 -8.92 -3.65
N SER A 81 -7.18 -9.13 -2.37
CA SER A 81 -6.59 -8.13 -1.49
C SER A 81 -5.28 -8.60 -0.89
N LEU A 82 -4.30 -7.71 -0.88
CA LEU A 82 -3.00 -7.92 -0.28
C LEU A 82 -2.67 -6.76 0.66
N THR A 83 -2.44 -7.07 1.94
CA THR A 83 -2.02 -6.11 2.96
C THR A 83 -0.63 -6.48 3.47
N LEU A 84 0.33 -5.59 3.28
CA LEU A 84 1.74 -5.82 3.61
C LEU A 84 2.23 -4.73 4.55
N ALA A 85 2.81 -5.14 5.67
CA ALA A 85 3.55 -4.24 6.54
C ALA A 85 5.02 -4.09 6.12
N ALA A 86 5.71 -3.14 6.75
CA ALA A 86 7.14 -2.89 6.67
C ALA A 86 7.98 -4.18 6.53
N GLY A 87 8.90 -4.24 5.57
CA GLY A 87 9.81 -5.37 5.39
C GLY A 87 9.19 -6.66 4.84
N SER A 88 7.86 -6.83 4.90
CA SER A 88 7.16 -7.88 4.14
C SER A 88 6.85 -7.45 2.71
N ALA A 89 6.66 -6.14 2.50
CA ALA A 89 6.30 -5.57 1.21
C ALA A 89 7.34 -5.90 0.13
N GLY A 90 8.62 -5.61 0.36
CA GLY A 90 9.67 -5.87 -0.62
C GLY A 90 9.78 -7.33 -1.03
N LEU A 91 9.75 -8.24 -0.05
CA LEU A 91 9.90 -9.68 -0.30
C LEU A 91 8.72 -10.26 -1.09
N ILE A 92 7.50 -9.93 -0.68
CA ILE A 92 6.28 -10.54 -1.25
C ILE A 92 5.97 -9.94 -2.61
N LEU A 93 6.15 -8.63 -2.78
CA LEU A 93 5.95 -7.99 -4.07
C LEU A 93 6.98 -8.49 -5.09
N THR A 94 8.26 -8.61 -4.71
CA THR A 94 9.26 -9.19 -5.60
C THR A 94 8.95 -10.64 -5.96
N TRP A 95 8.52 -11.46 -5.00
CA TRP A 95 8.07 -12.82 -5.30
C TRP A 95 6.95 -12.84 -6.34
N LEU A 96 5.87 -12.07 -6.12
CA LEU A 96 4.74 -11.99 -7.06
C LEU A 96 5.17 -11.51 -8.45
N ARG A 97 6.15 -10.62 -8.55
CA ARG A 97 6.71 -10.20 -9.85
C ARG A 97 7.45 -11.34 -10.54
N LEU A 98 8.24 -12.12 -9.80
CA LEU A 98 9.04 -13.22 -10.34
C LEU A 98 8.18 -14.39 -10.83
N VAL A 99 7.09 -14.71 -10.11
CA VAL A 99 6.23 -15.87 -10.44
C VAL A 99 4.95 -15.50 -11.20
N GLY A 100 4.63 -14.21 -11.29
CA GLY A 100 3.46 -13.69 -11.99
C GLY A 100 2.38 -13.15 -11.06
N ARG A 101 1.68 -12.11 -11.52
CA ARG A 101 0.62 -11.45 -10.75
C ARG A 101 -0.61 -12.34 -10.57
N PRO A 102 -1.27 -12.34 -9.40
CA PRO A 102 -2.59 -12.95 -9.25
C PRO A 102 -3.60 -12.20 -10.14
N PRO A 103 -4.36 -12.90 -10.99
CA PRO A 103 -5.19 -12.27 -12.03
C PRO A 103 -6.37 -11.46 -11.47
N ASN A 104 -6.77 -11.74 -10.23
CA ASN A 104 -7.92 -11.12 -9.56
C ASN A 104 -7.53 -10.05 -8.55
N MET A 105 -6.25 -9.70 -8.43
CA MET A 105 -5.78 -8.75 -7.42
C MET A 105 -6.26 -7.34 -7.75
N ARG A 106 -7.01 -6.73 -6.84
CA ARG A 106 -7.62 -5.40 -7.02
C ARG A 106 -7.28 -4.43 -5.91
N SER A 107 -6.82 -4.92 -4.76
CA SER A 107 -6.56 -4.10 -3.58
C SER A 107 -5.17 -4.36 -3.05
N LEU A 108 -4.41 -3.27 -2.87
CA LEU A 108 -3.10 -3.29 -2.26
C LEU A 108 -3.06 -2.29 -1.10
N THR A 109 -2.71 -2.79 0.09
CA THR A 109 -2.49 -1.98 1.28
C THR A 109 -1.04 -2.12 1.72
N LEU A 110 -0.33 -1.00 1.83
CA LEU A 110 1.08 -0.92 2.18
C LEU A 110 1.24 -0.13 3.46
N SER A 111 1.68 -0.79 4.54
CA SER A 111 1.77 -0.19 5.87
C SER A 111 3.21 0.05 6.31
N LEU A 112 3.56 1.31 6.60
CA LEU A 112 4.85 1.72 7.17
C LEU A 112 6.06 1.24 6.34
N LEU A 113 6.02 1.47 5.03
CA LEU A 113 7.07 1.02 4.13
C LEU A 113 8.47 1.45 4.59
N ARG A 114 9.42 0.50 4.52
CA ARG A 114 10.84 0.80 4.69
C ARG A 114 11.41 1.31 3.38
N HIS A 115 12.54 2.01 3.48
CA HIS A 115 13.28 2.46 2.31
C HIS A 115 13.58 1.32 1.33
N ASP A 116 13.95 0.15 1.85
CA ASP A 116 14.36 -0.99 1.02
C ASP A 116 13.17 -1.64 0.28
N ASP A 117 11.93 -1.35 0.70
CA ASP A 117 10.72 -1.81 0.01
C ASP A 117 10.43 -0.97 -1.26
N ALA A 118 11.04 0.22 -1.39
CA ALA A 118 10.71 1.20 -2.42
C ALA A 118 10.85 0.67 -3.86
N ALA A 119 11.98 0.05 -4.18
CA ALA A 119 12.23 -0.46 -5.53
C ALA A 119 11.23 -1.57 -5.90
N ALA A 120 10.95 -2.48 -4.96
CA ALA A 120 10.00 -3.56 -5.15
C ALA A 120 8.57 -3.04 -5.30
N VAL A 121 8.14 -2.08 -4.46
CA VAL A 121 6.82 -1.45 -4.56
C VAL A 121 6.65 -0.76 -5.91
N ARG A 122 7.61 0.07 -6.32
CA ARG A 122 7.53 0.76 -7.61
C ARG A 122 7.37 -0.23 -8.75
N ALA A 123 8.22 -1.24 -8.80
CA ALA A 123 8.23 -2.19 -9.89
C ALA A 123 6.98 -3.08 -9.88
N ALA A 124 6.40 -3.34 -8.71
CA ALA A 124 5.12 -4.02 -8.57
C ALA A 124 3.94 -3.17 -9.09
N LEU A 125 3.94 -1.86 -8.83
CA LEU A 125 2.95 -0.94 -9.40
C LEU A 125 3.10 -0.81 -10.92
N GLU A 126 4.31 -0.93 -11.46
CA GLU A 126 4.56 -0.99 -12.91
C GLU A 126 3.98 -2.27 -13.55
N ASP A 127 4.08 -3.41 -12.86
CA ASP A 127 3.65 -4.71 -13.43
C ASP A 127 2.14 -4.99 -13.31
N PHE A 128 1.48 -4.47 -12.29
CA PHE A 128 0.06 -4.77 -12.05
C PHE A 128 -0.81 -3.60 -11.58
N GLY A 129 -0.29 -2.36 -11.65
CA GLY A 129 -1.04 -1.16 -11.32
C GLY A 129 -2.28 -0.92 -12.19
N ASP A 130 -2.28 -1.42 -13.42
CA ASP A 130 -3.39 -1.33 -14.39
C ASP A 130 -4.69 -1.96 -13.88
N ALA A 131 -4.58 -3.01 -13.05
CA ALA A 131 -5.72 -3.75 -12.50
C ALA A 131 -6.10 -3.33 -11.07
N LEU A 132 -5.32 -2.45 -10.43
CA LEU A 132 -5.58 -2.01 -9.06
C LEU A 132 -6.75 -1.03 -8.99
N HIS A 133 -7.77 -1.41 -8.23
CA HIS A 133 -8.92 -0.57 -7.92
C HIS A 133 -8.74 0.18 -6.60
N HIS A 134 -8.09 -0.41 -5.61
CA HIS A 134 -7.88 0.19 -4.29
C HIS A 134 -6.40 0.22 -3.93
N LEU A 135 -5.91 1.38 -3.53
CA LEU A 135 -4.56 1.56 -3.03
C LEU A 135 -4.61 2.31 -1.69
N ASP A 136 -4.14 1.67 -0.63
CA ASP A 136 -3.98 2.28 0.69
C ASP A 136 -2.49 2.28 1.05
N ILE A 137 -1.97 3.47 1.31
CA ILE A 137 -0.55 3.71 1.55
C ILE A 137 -0.43 4.38 2.91
N THR A 138 0.28 3.74 3.83
CA THR A 138 0.75 4.35 5.06
C THR A 138 2.27 4.52 4.97
N VAL A 139 2.75 5.75 4.89
CA VAL A 139 4.17 6.08 4.73
C VAL A 139 4.60 7.01 5.86
N SER A 140 5.79 6.80 6.40
CA SER A 140 6.43 7.73 7.32
C SER A 140 7.33 8.69 6.53
N PHE A 141 6.93 9.96 6.38
CA PHE A 141 7.75 10.95 5.68
C PHE A 141 8.97 11.42 6.49
N SER A 142 9.08 11.00 7.77
CA SER A 142 10.19 11.35 8.65
C SER A 142 11.48 10.54 8.41
N LEU A 143 11.39 9.40 7.73
CA LEU A 143 12.52 8.48 7.50
C LEU A 143 13.37 8.81 6.25
N SER A 144 12.96 9.81 5.45
CA SER A 144 13.61 10.18 4.18
C SER A 144 14.98 10.87 4.33
N LEU A 145 15.40 11.22 5.55
CA LEU A 145 16.61 12.02 5.79
C LEU A 145 17.88 11.22 6.10
N SER A 146 17.79 9.94 6.50
CA SER A 146 18.95 9.23 7.06
C SER A 146 19.73 8.35 6.08
N SER A 147 19.19 8.01 4.90
CA SER A 147 19.82 6.98 4.04
C SER A 147 20.29 7.44 2.65
N GLY A 148 20.15 8.71 2.25
CA GLY A 148 20.80 9.28 1.06
C GLY A 148 20.41 8.72 -0.32
N PHE A 149 19.62 7.63 -0.41
CA PHE A 149 19.31 6.96 -1.69
C PHE A 149 17.89 7.16 -2.21
N TYR A 150 16.96 7.65 -1.38
CA TYR A 150 15.68 8.22 -1.83
C TYR A 150 15.33 9.44 -0.98
N SER A 151 15.50 10.63 -1.52
CA SER A 151 15.08 11.89 -0.85
C SER A 151 13.56 12.05 -0.77
N ASP A 152 12.80 11.13 -1.38
CA ASP A 152 11.37 11.29 -1.64
C ASP A 152 10.66 9.92 -1.66
N PRO A 153 10.00 9.52 -0.55
CA PRO A 153 9.30 8.25 -0.44
C PRO A 153 8.03 8.20 -1.30
N LEU A 154 7.51 9.35 -1.77
CA LEU A 154 6.31 9.39 -2.59
C LEU A 154 6.59 9.13 -4.07
N ARG A 155 7.82 9.37 -4.56
CA ARG A 155 8.23 9.02 -5.93
C ARG A 155 8.09 7.55 -6.28
N VAL A 156 8.10 6.70 -5.26
CA VAL A 156 7.87 5.25 -5.41
C VAL A 156 6.49 4.98 -6.00
N PHE A 157 5.50 5.80 -5.64
CA PHE A 157 4.12 5.66 -6.05
C PHE A 157 3.87 6.48 -7.31
N ASN A 158 4.30 5.98 -8.45
CA ASN A 158 3.90 6.59 -9.71
C ASN A 158 2.42 6.31 -9.99
N LEU A 159 1.53 7.16 -9.47
CA LEU A 159 0.07 6.98 -9.58
C LEU A 159 -0.45 7.05 -11.03
N SER A 160 0.36 7.55 -11.98
CA SER A 160 0.04 7.50 -13.42
C SER A 160 -0.10 6.08 -13.97
N LEU A 161 0.38 5.08 -13.22
CA LEU A 161 0.28 3.66 -13.56
C LEU A 161 -1.04 3.01 -13.10
N LEU A 162 -1.94 3.79 -12.50
CA LEU A 162 -3.16 3.28 -11.85
C LEU A 162 -4.44 3.80 -12.52
N PRO A 163 -4.69 3.47 -13.80
CA PRO A 163 -5.85 4.00 -14.54
C PRO A 163 -7.19 3.53 -13.97
N ALA A 164 -7.27 2.31 -13.44
CA ALA A 164 -8.49 1.70 -12.90
C ALA A 164 -8.77 2.04 -11.42
N LEU A 165 -7.97 2.91 -10.82
CA LEU A 165 -8.08 3.25 -9.41
C LEU A 165 -9.46 3.87 -9.11
N THR A 166 -10.10 3.36 -8.07
CA THR A 166 -11.40 3.84 -7.59
C THR A 166 -11.29 4.45 -6.19
N LEU A 167 -10.34 3.96 -5.39
CA LEU A 167 -10.08 4.42 -4.04
C LEU A 167 -8.58 4.58 -3.81
N LEU A 168 -8.19 5.79 -3.39
CA LEU A 168 -6.84 6.11 -2.94
C LEU A 168 -6.87 6.54 -1.49
N THR A 169 -6.11 5.89 -0.63
CA THR A 169 -5.88 6.32 0.75
C THR A 169 -4.39 6.57 0.97
N ILE A 170 -4.06 7.74 1.51
CA ILE A 170 -2.69 8.10 1.89
C ILE A 170 -2.70 8.51 3.36
N ARG A 171 -1.89 7.83 4.16
CA ARG A 171 -1.75 8.05 5.59
C ARG A 171 -0.29 8.34 5.93
N ASP A 172 -0.07 9.34 6.77
CA ASP A 172 1.21 9.55 7.43
C ASP A 172 0.98 9.73 8.94
N PRO A 173 1.26 8.69 9.75
CA PRO A 173 1.11 8.75 11.19
C PRO A 173 2.24 9.56 11.85
N THR A 174 3.31 9.91 11.12
CA THR A 174 4.43 10.67 11.64
C THR A 174 4.25 12.15 11.36
N ALA A 175 4.62 13.02 12.30
CA ALA A 175 4.63 14.47 12.08
C ALA A 175 6.02 14.88 11.57
N PRO A 176 6.25 15.07 10.27
CA PRO A 176 7.60 15.25 9.78
C PRO A 176 7.98 16.72 9.98
N ARG A 177 9.21 16.96 10.44
CA ARG A 177 9.75 18.33 10.58
C ARG A 177 10.26 18.90 9.24
N THR A 178 10.40 18.08 8.20
CA THR A 178 11.27 18.38 7.05
C THR A 178 10.83 17.80 5.70
N TRP A 179 9.62 17.24 5.58
CA TRP A 179 9.16 16.71 4.29
C TRP A 179 8.65 17.83 3.38
N ASP A 180 8.85 17.71 2.06
CA ASP A 180 8.37 18.66 1.07
C ASP A 180 6.87 18.41 0.77
N PRO A 181 5.98 19.32 1.18
CA PRO A 181 4.54 19.18 1.04
C PRO A 181 4.05 19.30 -0.40
N THR A 182 4.85 19.89 -1.30
CA THR A 182 4.54 19.95 -2.73
C THR A 182 4.54 18.56 -3.38
N LEU A 183 5.17 17.57 -2.74
CA LEU A 183 5.21 16.20 -3.23
C LEU A 183 3.84 15.55 -3.24
N LEU A 184 3.01 15.81 -2.23
CA LEU A 184 1.64 15.30 -2.20
C LEU A 184 0.82 15.92 -3.33
N SER A 185 0.94 17.24 -3.55
CA SER A 185 0.30 17.90 -4.68
C SER A 185 0.74 17.27 -6.01
N ARG A 186 2.05 17.11 -6.24
CA ARG A 186 2.58 16.48 -7.46
C ARG A 186 2.09 15.05 -7.66
N LEU A 187 2.05 14.27 -6.58
CA LEU A 187 1.57 12.90 -6.59
C LEU A 187 0.10 12.83 -7.01
N LEU A 188 -0.75 13.68 -6.42
CA LEU A 188 -2.18 13.74 -6.75
C LEU A 188 -2.41 14.30 -8.16
N LEU A 189 -1.63 15.29 -8.59
CA LEU A 189 -1.70 15.86 -9.95
C LEU A 189 -1.36 14.82 -11.04
N ALA A 190 -0.58 13.78 -10.69
CA ALA A 190 -0.22 12.69 -11.58
C ALA A 190 -1.31 11.60 -11.71
N LEU A 191 -2.43 11.70 -10.99
CA LEU A 191 -3.52 10.73 -11.07
C LEU A 191 -4.17 10.75 -12.46
N PRO A 192 -4.21 9.61 -13.17
CA PRO A 192 -4.76 9.51 -14.52
C PRO A 192 -6.22 9.02 -14.50
N SER A 193 -6.80 8.79 -13.32
CA SER A 193 -7.91 7.86 -13.19
C SER A 193 -9.29 8.53 -13.26
N PRO A 194 -10.02 8.40 -14.38
CA PRO A 194 -11.40 8.86 -14.47
C PRO A 194 -12.36 8.00 -13.67
N SER A 195 -11.94 6.82 -13.19
CA SER A 195 -12.72 5.93 -12.34
C SER A 195 -12.62 6.25 -10.85
N LEU A 196 -11.80 7.25 -10.48
CA LEU A 196 -11.56 7.59 -9.09
C LEU A 196 -12.82 8.13 -8.44
N ARG A 197 -13.33 7.39 -7.44
CA ARG A 197 -14.53 7.74 -6.67
C ARG A 197 -14.19 8.37 -5.34
N SER A 198 -13.09 7.92 -4.71
CA SER A 198 -12.73 8.38 -3.38
C SER A 198 -11.23 8.61 -3.21
N ILE A 199 -10.90 9.74 -2.59
CA ILE A 199 -9.57 10.05 -2.07
C ILE A 199 -9.70 10.25 -0.56
N SER A 200 -8.85 9.59 0.22
CA SER A 200 -8.74 9.79 1.66
C SER A 200 -7.32 10.17 2.03
N LEU A 201 -7.16 11.31 2.69
CA LEU A 201 -5.87 11.79 3.20
C LEU A 201 -5.94 11.84 4.73
N GLU A 202 -5.03 11.16 5.40
CA GLU A 202 -4.87 11.14 6.86
C GLU A 202 -3.43 11.50 7.21
N LEU A 203 -3.15 12.79 7.32
CA LEU A 203 -1.79 13.31 7.47
C LEU A 203 -1.64 14.06 8.78
N ALA A 204 -0.40 14.16 9.26
CA ALA A 204 -0.07 15.05 10.36
C ALA A 204 -0.41 16.52 10.04
N LEU A 205 -0.71 17.32 11.07
CA LEU A 205 -1.15 18.69 10.87
C LEU A 205 -0.12 19.57 10.13
N SER A 206 1.17 19.36 10.39
CA SER A 206 2.25 20.08 9.71
C SER A 206 2.23 19.85 8.20
N SER A 207 1.81 18.67 7.77
CA SER A 207 1.71 18.26 6.37
C SER A 207 0.68 19.07 5.58
N TYR A 208 -0.36 19.58 6.24
CA TYR A 208 -1.43 20.35 5.59
C TYR A 208 -1.14 21.85 5.42
N ARG A 209 -0.14 22.41 6.12
CA ARG A 209 0.10 23.88 6.12
C ARG A 209 0.62 24.44 4.80
N ASN A 210 1.28 23.60 4.03
CA ASN A 210 2.06 24.00 2.86
C ASN A 210 1.61 23.27 1.59
N ILE A 211 0.44 22.62 1.63
CA ILE A 211 -0.19 22.10 0.42
C ILE A 211 -0.72 23.29 -0.37
N GLU A 212 -0.47 23.26 -1.68
CA GLU A 212 -1.05 24.21 -2.63
C GLU A 212 -2.55 23.91 -2.81
N TRP A 213 -3.36 24.29 -1.82
CA TRP A 213 -4.78 23.97 -1.74
C TRP A 213 -5.56 24.47 -2.95
N ASP A 214 -5.28 25.68 -3.44
CA ASP A 214 -5.96 26.25 -4.60
C ASP A 214 -5.75 25.40 -5.87
N LEU A 215 -4.52 24.90 -6.07
CA LEU A 215 -4.20 24.03 -7.21
C LEU A 215 -4.85 22.66 -7.05
N LEU A 216 -4.85 22.10 -5.84
CA LEU A 216 -5.49 20.83 -5.56
C LEU A 216 -7.02 20.90 -5.73
N ASP A 217 -7.64 22.00 -5.27
CA ASP A 217 -9.06 22.27 -5.38
C ASP A 217 -9.49 22.34 -6.85
N ALA A 218 -8.78 23.14 -7.64
CA ALA A 218 -9.04 23.27 -9.08
C ALA A 218 -8.86 21.93 -9.81
N PHE A 219 -7.81 21.18 -9.46
CA PHE A 219 -7.51 19.90 -10.10
C PHE A 219 -8.56 18.83 -9.81
N LEU A 220 -8.85 18.56 -8.54
CA LEU A 220 -9.80 17.51 -8.14
C LEU A 220 -11.24 17.90 -8.47
N SER A 221 -11.53 19.20 -8.59
CA SER A 221 -12.85 19.68 -9.00
C SER A 221 -13.13 19.51 -10.49
N SER A 222 -12.13 19.18 -11.31
CA SER A 222 -12.30 19.00 -12.75
C SER A 222 -13.15 17.77 -13.09
N GLU A 223 -14.40 18.00 -13.50
CA GLU A 223 -15.31 16.93 -13.93
C GLU A 223 -14.83 16.20 -15.19
N ALA A 224 -14.08 16.89 -16.06
CA ALA A 224 -13.48 16.27 -17.24
C ALA A 224 -12.43 15.22 -16.87
N ARG A 225 -11.73 15.40 -15.73
CA ARG A 225 -10.72 14.46 -15.24
C ARG A 225 -11.29 13.44 -14.27
N PHE A 226 -12.17 13.88 -13.37
CA PHE A 226 -12.74 13.06 -12.30
C PHE A 226 -14.27 13.10 -12.34
N PRO A 227 -14.90 12.52 -13.38
CA PRO A 227 -16.35 12.60 -13.58
C PRO A 227 -17.16 11.87 -12.51
N VAL A 228 -16.57 10.88 -11.85
CA VAL A 228 -17.23 10.02 -10.84
C VAL A 228 -16.69 10.22 -9.43
N LEU A 229 -15.94 11.30 -9.18
CA LEU A 229 -15.42 11.59 -7.84
C LEU A 229 -16.58 11.94 -6.90
N GLU A 230 -16.79 11.10 -5.91
CA GLU A 230 -17.87 11.18 -4.95
C GLU A 230 -17.39 11.75 -3.61
N THR A 231 -16.14 11.49 -3.22
CA THR A 231 -15.64 11.88 -1.90
C THR A 231 -14.15 12.20 -1.88
N VAL A 232 -13.81 13.38 -1.35
CA VAL A 232 -12.48 13.75 -0.91
C VAL A 232 -12.52 13.91 0.61
N LEU A 233 -11.98 12.92 1.32
CA LEU A 233 -12.00 12.86 2.78
C LEU A 233 -10.66 13.32 3.35
N LEU A 234 -10.69 14.40 4.12
CA LEU A 234 -9.55 14.90 4.89
C LEU A 234 -9.74 14.54 6.36
N ARG A 235 -8.91 13.61 6.86
CA ARG A 235 -8.87 13.24 8.28
C ARG A 235 -7.83 14.09 8.99
N LEU A 236 -8.30 14.90 9.92
CA LEU A 236 -7.53 15.94 10.59
C LEU A 236 -7.42 15.62 12.07
N HIS A 237 -6.23 15.80 12.64
CA HIS A 237 -5.98 15.56 14.06
C HIS A 237 -6.36 16.75 14.96
N HIS A 238 -6.90 17.84 14.40
CA HIS A 238 -7.26 19.03 15.18
C HIS A 238 -8.55 19.70 14.68
N PRO A 239 -9.56 19.94 15.56
CA PRO A 239 -10.92 20.30 15.16
C PRO A 239 -11.03 21.70 14.54
N ILE A 240 -10.14 22.64 14.89
CA ILE A 240 -10.11 23.98 14.28
C ILE A 240 -9.90 23.90 12.76
N TYR A 241 -9.10 22.94 12.28
CA TYR A 241 -8.78 22.83 10.87
C TYR A 241 -9.94 22.28 10.05
N CYS A 242 -10.79 21.42 10.62
CA CYS A 242 -12.00 20.94 9.93
C CYS A 242 -12.90 22.09 9.45
N LYS A 243 -12.92 23.21 10.19
CA LYS A 243 -13.68 24.41 9.83
C LYS A 243 -12.99 25.27 8.76
N LEU A 244 -11.65 25.25 8.69
CA LEU A 244 -10.87 26.03 7.74
C LEU A 244 -10.78 25.36 6.37
N VAL A 245 -10.87 24.03 6.32
CA VAL A 245 -10.77 23.23 5.10
C VAL A 245 -11.84 23.58 4.06
N GLY A 246 -13.07 23.85 4.48
CA GLY A 246 -14.14 24.26 3.55
C GLY A 246 -13.87 25.61 2.86
N GLY A 247 -13.06 26.48 3.49
CA GLY A 247 -12.60 27.73 2.88
C GLY A 247 -11.35 27.57 2.01
N ALA A 248 -10.51 26.56 2.30
CA ALA A 248 -9.31 26.26 1.52
C ALA A 248 -9.59 25.43 0.26
N LEU A 249 -10.72 24.71 0.23
CA LEU A 249 -11.16 23.88 -0.90
C LEU A 249 -12.60 24.25 -1.33
N PRO A 250 -12.85 25.51 -1.73
CA PRO A 250 -14.19 26.01 -2.00
C PRO A 250 -14.91 25.28 -3.14
N LEU A 251 -14.22 24.85 -4.19
CA LEU A 251 -14.82 24.18 -5.34
C LEU A 251 -15.26 22.75 -4.98
N LEU A 252 -14.41 21.99 -4.30
CA LEU A 252 -14.77 20.65 -3.81
C LEU A 252 -15.90 20.71 -2.77
N ASN A 253 -15.91 21.75 -1.93
CA ASN A 253 -16.99 21.98 -0.98
C ASN A 253 -18.31 22.32 -1.68
N ALA A 254 -18.28 23.20 -2.69
CA ALA A 254 -19.46 23.56 -3.49
C ALA A 254 -20.03 22.36 -4.26
N ARG A 255 -19.19 21.44 -4.72
CA ARG A 255 -19.60 20.17 -5.35
C ARG A 255 -20.15 19.14 -4.36
N GLY A 256 -20.04 19.37 -3.05
CA GLY A 256 -20.49 18.43 -2.01
C GLY A 256 -19.64 17.15 -1.91
N VAL A 257 -18.47 17.11 -2.53
CA VAL A 257 -17.56 15.96 -2.50
C VAL A 257 -16.57 16.04 -1.34
N LEU A 258 -16.33 17.22 -0.79
CA LEU A 258 -15.42 17.43 0.33
C LEU A 258 -16.04 16.96 1.65
N ARG A 259 -15.31 16.12 2.38
CA ARG A 259 -15.63 15.73 3.76
C ARG A 259 -14.41 15.96 4.64
N SER A 260 -14.62 16.52 5.82
CA SER A 260 -13.59 16.64 6.85
C SER A 260 -14.01 15.89 8.11
N GLU A 261 -13.13 15.03 8.60
CA GLU A 261 -13.34 14.27 9.83
C GLU A 261 -12.26 14.64 10.84
N TRP A 262 -12.66 14.92 12.07
CA TRP A 262 -11.72 15.03 13.17
C TRP A 262 -11.47 13.64 13.77
N ARG A 263 -10.20 13.25 13.87
CA ARG A 263 -9.78 12.09 14.67
C ARG A 263 -9.13 12.60 15.96
N GLY A 264 -9.90 12.56 17.04
CA GLY A 264 -9.37 12.80 18.39
C GLY A 264 -8.42 11.68 18.79
N TYR A 265 -7.27 12.06 19.35
CA TYR A 265 -6.48 11.16 20.21
C TYR A 265 -6.97 11.31 21.65
#